data_AF-A0A377A1K6-F1
#
_entry.id   AF-A0A377A1K6-F1
#
_cell.length_a   1.000
_cell.length_b   1.000
_cell.length_c   1.000
_cell.angle_alpha   90.00
_cell.angle_beta   90.00
_cell.angle_gamma   90.00
#
_symmetry.space_group_name_H-M   'P 1'
#
loop_
_entity.id
_entity.type
_entity.pdbx_description
1 polymer ?
#
loop_
_entity_poly.entity_id
_entity_poly.type
_entity_poly.pdbx_seq_one_letter_code
_entity_poly.pdbx_strand_id
1 'polypeptide(L)'
;MLEGFTLFTDWLVVEERQRGLTSLRQINRKTREVIGIAFDDPAYVTWIAYNPEPETARLRYGYSSMTTPDTLFELDMDTGERRVLKQTEVPGFDAANYRSEHLWIVARDGVEVSGFVGLPSQTFSQRTQPVAGVWLWFLRRKY
;
A
#
# COMPACT_ATOMS: atom_id res chain seq x y z
N MET A 1 10.31 -10.29 0.61
CA MET A 1 10.85 -10.32 1.99
C MET A 1 9.69 -10.48 2.93
N LEU A 2 9.76 -11.39 3.90
CA LEU A 2 8.73 -11.50 4.95
C LEU A 2 8.99 -10.41 5.99
N GLU A 3 7.97 -9.62 6.32
CA GLU A 3 8.04 -8.51 7.28
C GLU A 3 7.35 -8.89 8.60
N GLY A 4 6.27 -9.67 8.53
CA GLY A 4 5.51 -10.07 9.70
C GLY A 4 4.48 -11.16 9.38
N PHE A 5 3.84 -11.67 10.43
CA PHE A 5 2.73 -12.62 10.30
C PHE A 5 1.80 -12.55 11.50
N THR A 6 0.58 -13.04 11.35
CA THR A 6 -0.39 -13.22 12.42
C THR A 6 -1.11 -14.54 12.24
N LEU A 7 -1.31 -15.24 13.35
CA LEU A 7 -1.97 -16.55 13.38
C LEU A 7 -3.40 -16.40 13.90
N PHE A 8 -4.31 -17.03 13.16
CA PHE A 8 -5.69 -17.25 13.54
C PHE A 8 -5.96 -18.76 13.64
N THR A 9 -7.12 -19.13 14.16
CA THR A 9 -7.52 -20.55 14.28
C THR A 9 -7.37 -21.30 12.96
N ASP A 10 -7.95 -20.77 11.89
CA ASP A 10 -7.96 -21.44 10.58
C ASP A 10 -7.06 -20.77 9.53
N TRP A 11 -6.51 -19.59 9.83
CA TRP A 11 -5.77 -18.78 8.87
C TRP A 11 -4.39 -18.37 9.38
N LEU A 12 -3.42 -18.29 8.47
CA LEU A 12 -2.14 -17.63 8.66
C LEU A 12 -2.11 -16.43 7.72
N VAL A 13 -1.92 -15.24 8.27
CA VAL A 13 -1.74 -14.03 7.47
C VAL A 13 -0.28 -13.64 7.49
N VAL A 14 0.29 -13.40 6.32
CA VAL A 14 1.68 -12.95 6.17
C VAL A 14 1.72 -11.57 5.56
N GLU A 15 2.63 -10.74 6.08
CA GLU A 15 2.98 -9.45 5.53
C GLU A 15 4.34 -9.57 4.83
N GLU A 16 4.36 -9.20 3.55
CA GLU A 16 5.54 -9.32 2.72
C GLU A 16 5.81 -8.00 2.00
N ARG A 17 7.08 -7.77 1.67
CA ARG A 17 7.51 -6.68 0.81
C ARG A 17 8.17 -7.22 -0.45
N GLN A 18 7.68 -6.79 -1.60
CA GLN A 18 8.27 -7.11 -2.91
C GLN A 18 8.36 -5.84 -3.75
N ARG A 19 9.53 -5.55 -4.31
CA ARG A 19 9.74 -4.39 -5.20
C ARG A 19 9.28 -3.05 -4.59
N GLY A 20 9.41 -2.91 -3.26
CA GLY A 20 9.04 -1.69 -2.53
C GLY A 20 7.55 -1.58 -2.15
N LEU A 21 6.68 -2.48 -2.62
CA LEU A 21 5.28 -2.55 -2.22
C LEU A 21 5.10 -3.59 -1.11
N THR A 22 4.31 -3.26 -0.09
CA THR A 22 3.86 -4.24 0.90
C THR A 22 2.63 -4.97 0.39
N SER A 23 2.50 -6.25 0.72
CA SER A 23 1.39 -7.11 0.32
C SER A 23 1.00 -8.02 1.47
N LEU A 24 -0.29 -8.32 1.58
CA LEU A 24 -0.81 -9.28 2.53
C LEU A 24 -1.33 -10.53 1.81
N ARG A 25 -1.04 -11.70 2.37
CA ARG A 25 -1.63 -12.97 1.92
C ARG A 25 -2.25 -13.70 3.10
N GLN A 26 -3.45 -14.22 2.93
CA GLN A 26 -4.06 -15.17 3.85
C GLN A 26 -3.84 -16.60 3.33
N ILE A 27 -3.51 -17.50 4.25
CA ILE A 27 -3.20 -18.90 3.97
C ILE A 27 -4.10 -19.74 4.85
N ASN A 28 -4.99 -20.52 4.24
CA ASN A 28 -5.84 -21.44 4.99
C ASN A 28 -4.96 -22.57 5.55
N ARG A 29 -5.00 -22.79 6.86
CA ARG A 29 -4.13 -23.75 7.55
C ARG A 29 -4.52 -25.20 7.28
N LYS A 30 -5.78 -25.45 6.95
CA LYS A 30 -6.33 -26.78 6.66
C LYS A 30 -6.16 -27.13 5.18
N THR A 31 -6.65 -26.26 4.28
CA THR A 31 -6.67 -26.53 2.83
C THR A 31 -5.38 -26.13 2.12
N ARG A 32 -4.52 -25.32 2.76
CA ARG A 32 -3.33 -24.70 2.17
C ARG A 32 -3.62 -23.74 1.02
N GLU A 33 -4.88 -23.34 0.86
CA GLU A 33 -5.27 -22.29 -0.07
C GLU A 33 -4.58 -20.97 0.29
N VAL A 34 -4.12 -20.24 -0.72
CA VAL A 34 -3.42 -18.97 -0.56
C VAL A 34 -4.18 -17.91 -1.35
N ILE A 35 -4.60 -16.86 -0.67
CA ILE A 35 -5.34 -15.75 -1.26
C ILE A 35 -4.59 -14.45 -0.96
N GLY A 36 -4.29 -13.67 -2.00
CA GLY A 36 -3.73 -12.33 -1.86
C GLY A 36 -4.83 -11.31 -1.58
N ILE A 37 -4.56 -10.37 -0.67
CA ILE A 37 -5.48 -9.24 -0.44
C ILE A 37 -5.19 -8.20 -1.52
N ALA A 38 -6.18 -7.92 -2.37
CA ALA A 38 -6.05 -6.98 -3.48
C ALA A 38 -6.36 -5.54 -3.05
N PHE A 39 -5.65 -4.60 -3.68
CA PHE A 39 -5.76 -3.16 -3.44
C PHE A 39 -5.87 -2.41 -4.77
N ASP A 40 -6.60 -1.30 -4.75
CA ASP A 40 -7.02 -0.59 -5.97
C ASP A 40 -6.02 0.50 -6.41
N ASP A 41 -5.09 0.92 -5.53
CA ASP A 41 -4.06 1.90 -5.89
C ASP A 41 -2.77 1.22 -6.40
N PRO A 42 -2.05 1.82 -7.37
CA PRO A 42 -0.76 1.32 -7.83
C PRO A 42 0.38 1.57 -6.82
N ALA A 43 0.17 2.49 -5.89
CA ALA A 43 1.15 3.00 -4.95
C ALA A 43 0.55 3.07 -3.55
N TYR A 44 0.67 1.99 -2.78
CA TYR A 44 0.09 1.88 -1.46
C TYR A 44 1.06 1.27 -0.46
N VAL A 45 0.69 1.43 0.80
CA VAL A 45 1.23 0.68 1.92
C VAL A 45 0.08 0.00 2.65
N THR A 46 0.30 -1.26 3.00
CA THR A 46 -0.58 -2.04 3.87
C THR A 46 0.24 -2.72 4.96
N TRP A 47 -0.40 -2.98 6.10
CA TRP A 47 0.21 -3.61 7.26
C TRP A 47 -0.83 -4.38 8.07
N ILE A 48 -0.40 -5.42 8.78
CA ILE A 48 -1.28 -6.12 9.72
C ILE A 48 -1.52 -5.21 10.93
N ALA A 49 -2.80 -4.96 11.26
CA ALA A 49 -3.15 -4.12 12.40
C ALA A 49 -3.25 -4.94 13.70
N TYR A 50 -3.77 -4.34 14.77
CA TYR A 50 -3.95 -5.04 16.03
C TYR A 50 -5.07 -6.09 15.96
N ASN A 51 -4.68 -7.36 16.12
CA ASN A 51 -5.56 -8.54 16.10
C ASN A 51 -5.35 -9.35 17.40
N PRO A 52 -6.00 -8.98 18.51
CA PRO A 52 -5.76 -9.63 19.81
C PRO A 52 -6.42 -10.99 19.97
N GLU A 53 -7.49 -11.24 19.21
CA GLU A 53 -8.29 -12.45 19.29
C GLU A 53 -7.93 -13.40 18.15
N PRO A 54 -7.20 -14.50 18.39
CA PRO A 54 -6.87 -15.48 17.35
C PRO A 54 -8.07 -16.36 16.97
N GLU A 55 -9.09 -16.47 17.83
CA GLU A 55 -10.28 -17.30 17.59
C GLU A 55 -11.33 -16.61 16.71
N THR A 56 -10.88 -16.09 15.57
CA THR A 56 -11.74 -15.41 14.59
C THR A 56 -11.23 -15.59 13.17
N ALA A 57 -12.12 -15.45 12.18
CA ALA A 57 -11.77 -15.33 10.77
C ALA A 57 -11.59 -13.86 10.34
N ARG A 58 -11.71 -12.90 11.27
CA ARG A 58 -11.69 -11.47 10.97
C ARG A 58 -10.29 -10.90 11.11
N LEU A 59 -9.66 -10.59 9.98
CA LEU A 59 -8.39 -9.89 9.92
C LEU A 59 -8.63 -8.37 9.93
N ARG A 60 -7.98 -7.66 10.84
CA ARG A 60 -7.82 -6.21 10.78
C ARG A 60 -6.48 -5.85 10.15
N TYR A 61 -6.53 -4.98 9.15
CA TYR A 61 -5.33 -4.49 8.48
C TYR A 61 -5.47 -3.02 8.13
N GLY A 62 -4.33 -2.32 8.11
CA GLY A 62 -4.26 -0.93 7.69
C GLY A 62 -3.92 -0.80 6.21
N TYR A 63 -4.40 0.29 5.63
CA TYR A 63 -4.15 0.66 4.25
C TYR A 63 -4.00 2.17 4.16
N SER A 64 -3.02 2.62 3.38
CA SER A 64 -2.83 4.03 3.06
C SER A 64 -2.17 4.16 1.69
N SER A 65 -2.55 5.19 0.96
CA SER A 65 -1.97 5.53 -0.33
C SER A 65 -1.91 7.04 -0.48
N MET A 66 -1.35 7.53 -1.58
CA MET A 66 -1.31 8.97 -1.85
C MET A 66 -2.69 9.57 -2.15
N THR A 67 -3.65 8.72 -2.47
CA THR A 67 -5.04 9.04 -2.86
C THR A 67 -6.05 8.62 -1.79
N THR A 68 -5.66 7.71 -0.90
CA THR A 68 -6.51 7.16 0.16
C THR A 68 -5.85 7.38 1.52
N PRO A 69 -6.43 8.22 2.40
CA PRO A 69 -5.95 8.40 3.76
C PRO A 69 -5.92 7.09 4.56
N ASP A 70 -5.18 7.08 5.67
CA ASP A 70 -5.08 5.93 6.56
C ASP A 70 -6.45 5.35 6.92
N THR A 71 -6.68 4.13 6.46
CA THR A 71 -7.93 3.39 6.57
C THR A 71 -7.67 2.05 7.24
N LEU A 72 -8.42 1.77 8.30
CA LEU A 72 -8.47 0.48 8.97
C LEU A 72 -9.62 -0.34 8.38
N PHE A 73 -9.27 -1.45 7.74
CA PHE A 73 -10.22 -2.41 7.22
C PHE A 73 -10.36 -3.61 8.16
N GLU A 74 -11.50 -4.29 8.06
CA GLU A 74 -11.69 -5.65 8.53
C GLU A 74 -12.11 -6.53 7.36
N LEU A 75 -11.45 -7.66 7.21
CA LEU A 75 -11.71 -8.68 6.20
C LEU A 75 -12.17 -9.95 6.91
N ASP A 76 -13.34 -10.45 6.51
CA ASP A 76 -13.73 -11.82 6.81
C ASP A 76 -12.97 -12.76 5.85
N MET A 77 -12.02 -13.52 6.38
CA MET A 77 -11.17 -14.38 5.57
C MET A 77 -11.90 -15.60 5.01
N ASP A 78 -13.04 -15.99 5.57
CA ASP A 78 -13.83 -17.13 5.09
C ASP A 78 -14.68 -16.72 3.88
N THR A 79 -15.25 -15.51 3.89
CA THR A 79 -16.13 -15.02 2.82
C THR A 79 -15.46 -14.09 1.82
N GLY A 80 -14.34 -13.48 2.20
CA GLY A 80 -13.69 -12.40 1.45
C GLY A 80 -14.37 -11.04 1.61
N GLU A 81 -15.38 -10.91 2.47
CA GLU A 81 -16.10 -9.66 2.68
C GLU A 81 -15.22 -8.63 3.41
N ARG A 82 -15.06 -7.45 2.81
CA ARG A 82 -14.25 -6.34 3.34
C ARG A 82 -15.12 -5.19 3.80
N ARG A 83 -14.86 -4.67 5.00
CA ARG A 83 -15.51 -3.47 5.55
C ARG A 83 -14.52 -2.44 6.10
N VAL A 84 -14.88 -1.17 6.04
CA VAL A 84 -14.12 -0.08 6.67
C VAL A 84 -14.53 0.02 8.13
N LEU A 85 -13.57 -0.07 9.05
CA LEU A 85 -13.80 0.18 10.48
C LEU A 85 -13.55 1.64 10.85
N LYS A 86 -12.53 2.24 10.24
CA LYS A 86 -12.15 3.63 10.49
C LYS A 86 -11.40 4.17 9.29
N GLN A 87 -11.67 5.41 8.92
CA GLN A 87 -10.85 6.17 7.99
C GLN A 87 -10.47 7.50 8.65
N THR A 88 -9.23 7.92 8.42
CA THR A 88 -8.76 9.22 8.91
C THR A 88 -9.39 10.33 8.09
N GLU A 89 -10.12 11.22 8.76
CA GLU A 89 -10.67 12.42 8.12
C GLU A 89 -9.54 13.44 7.89
N VAL A 90 -9.42 13.90 6.65
CA VAL A 90 -8.46 14.94 6.25
C VAL A 90 -9.28 16.12 5.70
N PRO A 91 -9.46 17.20 6.48
CA PRO A 91 -10.28 18.33 6.06
C PRO A 91 -9.77 18.95 4.75
N GLY A 92 -10.68 19.13 3.78
CA GLY A 92 -10.35 19.69 2.46
C GLY A 92 -9.62 18.73 1.52
N PHE A 93 -9.45 17.46 1.90
CA PHE A 93 -8.92 16.43 1.01
C PHE A 93 -10.05 15.83 0.16
N ASP A 94 -9.83 15.79 -1.14
CA ASP A 94 -10.67 15.07 -2.09
C ASP A 94 -9.74 14.21 -2.96
N ALA A 95 -9.93 12.89 -2.87
CA ALA A 95 -9.12 11.89 -3.56
C ALA A 95 -9.13 12.10 -5.09
N ALA A 96 -10.21 12.62 -5.66
CA ALA A 96 -10.32 12.87 -7.10
C ALA A 96 -9.33 13.95 -7.59
N ASN A 97 -8.85 14.80 -6.68
CA ASN A 97 -7.87 15.83 -6.99
C ASN A 97 -6.43 15.30 -7.06
N TYR A 98 -6.19 14.00 -6.84
CA TYR A 98 -4.86 13.42 -6.87
C TYR A 98 -4.80 12.18 -7.76
N ARG A 99 -3.65 12.00 -8.41
CA ARG A 99 -3.29 10.76 -9.10
C ARG A 99 -1.93 10.30 -8.62
N SER A 100 -1.78 8.99 -8.46
CA SER A 100 -0.54 8.33 -8.06
C SER A 100 0.02 7.48 -9.21
N GLU A 101 1.34 7.55 -9.41
CA GLU A 101 2.05 6.69 -10.36
C GLU A 101 3.24 6.02 -9.67
N HIS A 102 3.47 4.75 -10.04
CA HIS A 102 4.66 3.99 -9.67
C HIS A 102 5.68 4.09 -10.80
N LEU A 103 6.83 4.68 -10.51
CA LEU A 103 7.89 4.94 -11.49
C LEU A 103 9.15 4.15 -11.11
N TRP A 104 9.80 3.59 -12.13
CA TRP A 104 11.10 2.95 -12.04
C TRP A 104 12.16 3.85 -12.68
N ILE A 105 13.19 4.20 -11.92
CA ILE A 105 14.28 5.08 -12.38
C ILE A 105 15.60 4.32 -12.26
N VAL A 106 16.38 4.28 -13.33
CA VAL A 106 17.75 3.75 -13.29
C VAL A 106 18.66 4.87 -12.77
N ALA A 107 19.26 4.67 -11.59
CA ALA A 107 20.21 5.59 -11.01
C ALA A 107 21.54 5.61 -11.79
N ARG A 108 22.39 6.61 -11.50
CA ARG A 108 23.67 6.82 -12.22
C ARG A 108 24.63 5.64 -12.10
N ASP A 109 24.50 4.86 -11.03
CA ASP A 109 25.25 3.65 -10.73
C ASP A 109 24.62 2.38 -11.35
N GLY A 110 23.55 2.53 -12.14
CA GLY A 110 22.85 1.42 -12.79
C GLY A 110 21.84 0.69 -11.89
N VAL A 111 21.68 1.10 -10.62
CA VAL A 111 20.70 0.51 -9.71
C VAL A 111 19.30 1.03 -10.04
N GLU A 112 18.33 0.12 -10.17
CA GLU A 112 16.93 0.51 -10.30
C GLU A 112 16.36 0.96 -8.95
N VAL A 113 15.90 2.21 -8.91
CA VAL A 113 15.24 2.83 -7.77
C VAL A 113 13.76 2.95 -8.09
N SER A 114 12.94 2.30 -7.27
CA SER A 114 11.49 2.42 -7.30
C SER A 114 11.06 3.65 -6.50
N GLY A 115 10.23 4.51 -7.09
CA GLY A 115 9.65 5.67 -6.43
C GLY A 115 8.17 5.84 -6.75
N PHE A 116 7.43 6.42 -5.80
CA PHE A 116 6.04 6.80 -5.98
C PHE A 116 5.93 8.32 -6.04
N VAL A 117 5.14 8.83 -6.98
CA VAL A 117 4.85 10.25 -7.13
C VAL A 117 3.34 10.45 -7.11
N GLY A 118 2.89 11.42 -6.31
CA GLY A 118 1.51 11.89 -6.29
C GLY A 118 1.47 13.33 -6.75
N LEU A 119 0.59 13.62 -7.71
CA LEU A 119 0.43 14.94 -8.30
C LEU A 119 -1.03 15.38 -8.22
N PRO A 120 -1.31 16.68 -8.06
CA PRO A 120 -2.65 17.21 -8.26
C PRO A 120 -3.13 16.89 -9.68
N SER A 121 -4.38 16.43 -9.81
CA SER A 121 -5.02 16.05 -11.09
C SER A 121 -4.96 17.17 -12.14
N GLN A 122 -4.99 18.44 -11.71
CA GLN A 122 -4.88 19.61 -12.61
C GLN A 122 -3.50 19.73 -13.27
N THR A 123 -2.44 19.25 -12.63
CA THR A 123 -1.06 19.32 -13.14
C THR A 123 -0.81 18.31 -14.26
N PHE A 124 -1.68 17.31 -14.42
CA PHE A 124 -1.53 16.24 -15.42
C PHE A 124 -1.77 16.71 -16.86
N SER A 125 -2.40 17.88 -17.07
CA SER A 125 -2.72 18.42 -18.40
C SER A 125 -1.50 19.03 -19.12
N GLN A 126 -0.42 19.34 -18.42
CA GLN A 126 0.83 19.79 -19.05
C GLN A 126 1.74 18.60 -19.35
N ARG A 127 1.47 17.92 -20.48
CA ARG A 127 2.51 17.12 -21.15
C ARG A 127 3.73 18.01 -21.30
N THR A 128 4.89 17.54 -20.83
CA THR A 128 6.19 18.25 -20.75
C THR A 128 6.37 19.25 -19.60
N GLN A 129 6.48 18.73 -18.38
CA GLN A 129 7.53 19.24 -17.50
C GLN A 129 8.53 18.12 -17.24
N PRO A 130 9.84 18.35 -17.38
CA PRO A 130 10.81 17.33 -17.06
C PRO A 130 10.77 17.14 -15.55
N VAL A 131 10.34 15.95 -15.13
CA VAL A 131 10.48 15.46 -13.76
C VAL A 131 11.92 15.66 -13.25
N ALA A 132 12.91 15.81 -14.14
CA ALA A 132 14.30 16.17 -13.80
C ALA A 132 14.49 17.48 -13.01
N GLY A 133 13.58 18.46 -13.07
CA GLY A 133 13.78 19.79 -12.47
C GLY A 133 13.70 19.82 -10.94
N VAL A 134 12.74 19.12 -10.35
CA VAL A 134 12.55 19.08 -8.88
C VAL A 134 13.64 18.23 -8.21
N TRP A 135 14.13 17.21 -8.92
CA TRP A 135 15.13 16.27 -8.41
C TRP A 135 16.56 16.82 -8.41
N LEU A 136 16.92 17.69 -9.36
CA LEU A 136 18.25 18.33 -9.37
C LEU A 136 18.47 19.21 -8.14
N TRP A 137 17.40 19.78 -7.58
CA TRP A 137 17.46 20.63 -6.39
C TRP A 137 17.69 19.81 -5.11
N PHE A 138 17.06 18.63 -5.00
CA PHE A 138 17.26 17.73 -3.85
C PHE A 138 18.62 17.02 -3.87
N LEU A 139 19.12 16.63 -5.05
CA LEU A 139 20.43 15.98 -5.19
C LEU A 139 21.63 16.93 -5.00
N ARG A 140 21.46 18.24 -5.17
CA ARG A 140 22.52 19.24 -4.94
C ARG A 140 22.71 19.66 -3.48
N ARG A 141 21.83 19.22 -2.56
CA ARG A 141 21.91 19.60 -1.13
C ARG A 141 22.55 18.55 -0.22
N LYS A 142 22.97 17.38 -0.75
CA LYS A 142 23.51 16.30 0.07
C LYS A 142 24.93 15.83 -0.27
N TYR A 143 25.64 16.55 -1.13
CA TYR A 143 27.09 16.44 -1.35
C TYR A 143 27.68 17.81 -1.64
#